data_AF-A0AAN0X6E8-F1
#
_entry.id   AF-A0AAN0X6E8-F1
#
_cell.length_a   1.000
_cell.length_b   1.000
_cell.length_c   1.000
_cell.angle_alpha   90.00
_cell.angle_beta   90.00
_cell.angle_gamma   90.00
#
_symmetry.space_group_name_H-M   'P 1'
#
loop_
_entity.id
_entity.type
_entity.pdbx_description
1 polymer ?
#
loop_
_entity_poly.entity_id
_entity_poly.type
_entity_poly.pdbx_seq_one_letter_code
_entity_poly.pdbx_strand_id
1 'polypeptide(L)'
;MTRNNICGLVLLTLISMVSCRNSFGSLERKSENGEITSYSGIRNGSNITESKVKNYFDKLSLGDINKLETFVADSSKYVGQLKFISSDYGGVYSIIRTYSNCIGGDNSVCNSKEFAKVLRGAIAKMSNADLVNRFESLADVLKDYNPQAWKGAIDKFKGAIKHAINSSSKGDGVQQEQSIAATRLLADAYLNFIDTAVIMYVDVFSIIASGCSSKRFAGTAKSFSEILKLFVKKGNILSISIMTDALSSIFLNRGDIRNVKEHAERVFSYERGRELSDVIEELYIAYNVAKL
;
A
#
# COMPACT_ATOMS: atom_id res chain seq x y z
N MET A 1 21.43 -26.34 37.87
CA MET A 1 21.72 -24.92 38.16
C MET A 1 22.80 -24.46 37.20
N THR A 2 22.42 -23.91 36.04
CA THR A 2 23.27 -23.16 35.12
C THR A 2 22.35 -22.34 34.20
N ARG A 3 22.78 -21.12 33.89
CA ARG A 3 21.98 -19.94 33.59
C ARG A 3 21.48 -19.85 32.15
N ASN A 4 20.29 -19.27 32.04
CA ASN A 4 19.64 -18.64 30.89
C ASN A 4 20.58 -17.90 29.92
N ASN A 5 20.36 -18.10 28.63
CA ASN A 5 20.59 -17.13 27.56
C ASN A 5 19.40 -17.20 26.59
N ILE A 6 18.36 -16.43 26.89
CA ILE A 6 17.25 -16.13 25.96
C ILE A 6 17.30 -14.63 25.74
N CYS A 7 18.02 -14.22 24.70
CA CYS A 7 17.99 -12.86 24.16
C CYS A 7 18.19 -12.98 22.66
N GLY A 8 17.10 -12.85 21.90
CA GLY A 8 17.13 -12.76 20.45
C GLY A 8 15.77 -13.05 19.84
N LEU A 9 15.19 -12.03 19.20
CA LEU A 9 13.94 -12.06 18.41
C LEU A 9 12.62 -11.96 19.18
N VAL A 10 12.38 -10.79 19.78
CA VAL A 10 11.06 -10.14 19.72
C VAL A 10 11.29 -8.64 19.55
N LEU A 11 11.21 -8.14 18.33
CA LEU A 11 10.94 -6.72 18.10
C LEU A 11 10.34 -6.54 16.70
N LEU A 12 9.03 -6.72 16.58
CA LEU A 12 8.23 -6.17 15.47
C LEU A 12 6.74 -6.31 15.78
N THR A 13 6.29 -5.60 16.81
CA THR A 13 4.90 -5.15 16.93
C THR A 13 4.85 -3.94 17.86
N LEU A 14 3.95 -2.99 17.52
CA LEU A 14 3.53 -1.77 18.24
C LEU A 14 4.00 -0.46 17.59
N ILE A 15 3.34 -0.08 16.49
CA ILE A 15 2.92 1.32 16.35
C ILE A 15 1.48 1.37 16.86
N SER A 16 1.37 1.55 18.18
CA SER A 16 0.14 1.97 18.84
C SER A 16 -0.18 3.40 18.44
N MET A 17 -1.44 3.62 18.06
CA MET A 17 -2.05 4.93 17.94
C MET A 17 -1.79 5.76 19.20
N VAL A 18 -1.18 6.93 19.05
CA VAL A 18 -1.31 8.01 20.02
C VAL A 18 -2.00 9.16 19.30
N SER A 19 -3.30 9.24 19.55
CA SER A 19 -4.07 10.45 19.38
C SER A 19 -3.74 11.38 20.55
N CYS A 20 -3.14 12.53 20.29
CA CYS A 20 -3.14 13.65 21.22
C CYS A 20 -3.59 14.92 20.50
N ARG A 21 -4.76 15.40 20.93
CA ARG A 21 -5.33 16.73 20.66
C ARG A 21 -4.49 17.80 21.37
N ASN A 22 -4.21 18.88 20.65
CA ASN A 22 -3.84 20.26 21.00
C ASN A 22 -3.37 20.61 22.43
N SER A 23 -2.26 21.35 22.51
CA SER A 23 -2.17 22.55 23.35
C SER A 23 -1.12 23.53 22.82
N PHE A 24 -1.53 24.81 22.85
CA PHE A 24 -0.78 26.04 22.58
C PHE A 24 0.60 26.11 23.26
N GLY A 25 1.55 26.74 22.56
CA GLY A 25 2.83 27.17 23.09
C GLY A 25 3.54 28.07 22.08
N SER A 26 3.21 29.36 22.09
CA SER A 26 3.87 30.41 21.34
C SER A 26 5.37 30.48 21.66
N LEU A 27 6.22 30.49 20.64
CA LEU A 27 7.56 31.05 20.75
C LEU A 27 7.89 31.76 19.44
N GLU A 28 7.75 33.08 19.49
CA GLU A 28 8.36 34.00 18.54
C GLU A 28 9.87 33.72 18.46
N ARG A 29 10.39 33.62 17.25
CA ARG A 29 11.77 34.03 16.97
C ARG A 29 11.82 34.79 15.65
N LYS A 30 12.18 36.07 15.78
CA LYS A 30 12.47 36.99 14.68
C LYS A 30 13.64 36.48 13.84
N SER A 31 13.43 36.54 12.53
CA SER A 31 14.34 36.89 11.42
C SER A 31 15.82 37.14 11.74
N GLU A 32 16.71 36.52 10.94
CA GLU A 32 17.76 37.24 10.20
C GLU A 32 18.29 36.44 9.00
N ASN A 33 18.08 37.01 7.81
CA ASN A 33 18.87 37.00 6.56
C ASN A 33 19.68 35.77 6.09
N GLY A 34 19.45 35.43 4.81
CA GLY A 34 20.56 35.34 3.84
C GLY A 34 20.82 33.97 3.21
N GLU A 35 20.31 33.79 1.98
CA GLU A 35 21.02 33.37 0.76
C GLU A 35 20.17 32.45 -0.13
N ILE A 36 19.70 33.03 -1.23
CA ILE A 36 19.16 32.33 -2.39
C ILE A 36 20.37 31.95 -3.26
N THR A 37 20.74 30.67 -3.26
CA THR A 37 21.73 30.14 -4.20
C THR A 37 21.10 29.97 -5.58
N SER A 38 21.18 31.04 -6.37
CA SER A 38 20.94 31.05 -7.81
C SER A 38 22.03 30.25 -8.51
N TYR A 39 21.69 29.09 -9.08
CA TYR A 39 22.59 28.33 -9.95
C TYR A 39 22.73 29.05 -11.29
N SER A 40 23.77 29.87 -11.42
CA SER A 40 24.15 30.54 -12.66
C SER A 40 24.93 29.59 -13.57
N GLY A 41 24.37 29.25 -14.72
CA GLY A 41 25.03 28.51 -15.78
C GLY A 41 24.47 28.86 -17.15
N ILE A 42 24.63 30.11 -17.60
CA ILE A 42 24.36 30.51 -18.98
C ILE A 42 25.61 31.21 -19.53
N ARG A 43 26.21 30.62 -20.56
CA ARG A 43 27.24 31.24 -21.39
C ARG A 43 26.69 31.41 -22.81
N ASN A 44 26.49 32.67 -23.18
CA ASN A 44 26.21 33.32 -24.47
C ASN A 44 25.97 32.49 -25.75
N GLY A 45 24.90 32.89 -26.46
CA GLY A 45 25.03 33.33 -27.85
C GLY A 45 24.09 32.67 -28.87
N SER A 46 22.89 33.22 -29.06
CA SER A 46 22.33 33.46 -30.41
C SER A 46 21.04 34.28 -30.31
N ASN A 47 20.89 35.24 -31.24
CA ASN A 47 19.66 35.98 -31.46
C ASN A 47 18.55 35.00 -31.84
N ILE A 48 17.69 34.67 -30.88
CA ILE A 48 16.41 34.03 -31.15
C ILE A 48 15.37 35.14 -31.02
N THR A 49 14.90 35.56 -32.19
CA THR A 49 13.66 36.29 -32.41
C THR A 49 12.58 35.84 -31.44
N GLU A 50 11.73 36.77 -30.99
CA GLU A 50 10.50 36.54 -30.21
C GLU A 50 9.57 35.54 -30.90
N SER A 51 9.94 34.27 -30.91
CA SER A 51 9.10 33.15 -31.28
C SER A 51 8.42 32.71 -29.99
N LYS A 52 7.23 33.29 -29.78
CA LYS A 52 6.10 32.69 -29.04
C LYS A 52 6.45 31.43 -28.24
N VAL A 53 7.14 31.57 -27.11
CA VAL A 53 7.03 30.58 -26.03
C VAL A 53 5.71 30.88 -25.35
N LYS A 54 4.60 30.52 -26.01
CA LYS A 54 3.39 30.17 -25.28
C LYS A 54 3.79 28.94 -24.47
N ASN A 55 4.24 29.14 -23.23
CA ASN A 55 4.20 28.12 -22.19
C ASN A 55 2.71 27.81 -21.98
N TYR A 56 2.18 27.00 -22.89
CA TYR A 56 0.84 26.45 -22.80
C TYR A 56 0.95 25.34 -21.77
N PHE A 57 0.99 25.72 -20.49
CA PHE A 57 0.69 24.77 -19.44
C PHE A 57 -0.73 24.29 -19.72
N ASP A 58 -0.81 23.03 -20.12
CA ASP A 58 -2.04 22.32 -20.32
C ASP A 58 -2.74 22.21 -18.97
N LYS A 59 -3.79 23.02 -18.81
CA LYS A 59 -4.57 23.12 -17.58
C LYS A 59 -5.53 21.95 -17.43
N LEU A 60 -5.86 21.62 -16.19
CA LEU A 60 -6.98 20.76 -15.85
C LEU A 60 -8.29 21.52 -16.05
N SER A 61 -9.28 20.84 -16.63
CA SER A 61 -10.64 21.37 -16.64
C SER A 61 -11.25 21.25 -15.24
N LEU A 62 -12.29 22.05 -14.96
CA LEU A 62 -13.07 21.88 -13.73
C LEU A 62 -13.68 20.46 -13.63
N GLY A 63 -14.04 19.88 -14.77
CA GLY A 63 -14.52 18.49 -14.84
C GLY A 63 -13.46 17.47 -14.41
N ASP A 64 -12.19 17.70 -14.72
CA ASP A 64 -11.09 16.82 -14.31
C ASP A 64 -10.81 16.94 -12.81
N ILE A 65 -10.78 18.16 -12.28
CA ILE A 65 -10.63 18.42 -10.84
C ILE A 65 -11.75 17.70 -10.07
N ASN A 66 -13.00 17.89 -10.49
CA ASN A 66 -14.15 17.25 -9.84
C ASN A 66 -14.06 15.71 -9.88
N LYS A 67 -13.59 15.12 -11.00
CA LYS A 67 -13.39 13.66 -11.10
C LYS A 67 -12.34 13.16 -10.12
N LEU A 68 -11.21 13.86 -10.01
CA LEU A 68 -10.13 13.50 -9.09
C LEU A 68 -10.58 13.61 -7.62
N GLU A 69 -11.25 14.71 -7.25
CA GLU A 69 -11.79 14.91 -5.90
C GLU A 69 -12.85 13.85 -5.56
N THR A 70 -13.78 13.57 -6.48
CA THR A 70 -14.82 12.54 -6.32
C THR A 70 -14.21 11.17 -6.14
N PHE A 71 -13.21 10.80 -6.94
CA PHE A 71 -12.52 9.52 -6.81
C PHE A 71 -11.91 9.34 -5.41
N VAL A 72 -11.22 10.34 -4.88
CA VAL A 72 -10.62 10.24 -3.53
C VAL A 72 -11.70 10.16 -2.45
N ALA A 73 -12.77 10.94 -2.57
CA ALA A 73 -13.85 10.93 -1.60
C ALA A 73 -14.59 9.58 -1.57
N ASP A 74 -15.01 9.08 -2.72
CA ASP A 74 -15.82 7.87 -2.85
C ASP A 74 -15.04 6.60 -2.52
N SER A 75 -13.75 6.60 -2.83
CA SER A 75 -12.88 5.46 -2.57
C SER A 75 -12.39 5.35 -1.13
N SER A 76 -12.69 6.33 -0.27
CA SER A 76 -12.36 6.28 1.17
C SER A 76 -12.95 5.05 1.88
N LYS A 77 -14.17 4.64 1.50
CA LYS A 77 -14.81 3.43 2.03
C LYS A 77 -14.05 2.16 1.62
N TYR A 78 -13.64 2.08 0.36
CA TYR A 78 -12.84 0.98 -0.17
C TYR A 78 -11.53 0.84 0.60
N VAL A 79 -10.79 1.94 0.75
CA VAL A 79 -9.53 2.01 1.49
C VAL A 79 -9.73 1.58 2.95
N GLY A 80 -10.78 2.08 3.60
CA GLY A 80 -11.11 1.73 4.98
C GLY A 80 -11.40 0.24 5.15
N GLN A 81 -12.16 -0.36 4.24
CA GLN A 81 -12.46 -1.80 4.24
C GLN A 81 -11.20 -2.64 4.02
N LEU A 82 -10.34 -2.25 3.08
CA LEU A 82 -9.09 -2.97 2.82
C LEU A 82 -8.14 -2.92 4.04
N LYS A 83 -7.97 -1.73 4.65
CA LYS A 83 -7.18 -1.57 5.88
C LYS A 83 -7.75 -2.41 7.04
N PHE A 84 -9.07 -2.44 7.19
CA PHE A 84 -9.74 -3.24 8.21
C PHE A 84 -9.46 -4.74 8.04
N ILE A 85 -9.62 -5.27 6.83
CA ILE A 85 -9.33 -6.67 6.51
C ILE A 85 -7.88 -7.01 6.83
N SER A 86 -6.93 -6.19 6.34
CA SER A 86 -5.50 -6.43 6.60
C SER A 86 -5.16 -6.41 8.09
N SER A 87 -5.81 -5.56 8.88
CA SER A 87 -5.62 -5.49 10.32
C SER A 87 -6.22 -6.69 11.06
N ASP A 88 -7.48 -7.05 10.78
CA ASP A 88 -8.19 -8.14 11.48
C ASP A 88 -7.61 -9.53 11.17
N TYR A 89 -7.06 -9.71 9.96
CA TYR A 89 -6.47 -10.97 9.52
C TYR A 89 -4.94 -10.99 9.53
N GLY A 90 -4.26 -9.88 9.85
CA GLY A 90 -2.80 -9.80 9.87
C GLY A 90 -2.14 -10.80 10.82
N GLY A 91 -2.67 -10.94 12.05
CA GLY A 91 -2.19 -11.94 13.02
C GLY A 91 -2.46 -13.38 12.57
N VAL A 92 -3.63 -13.62 11.96
CA VAL A 92 -4.02 -14.93 11.40
C VAL A 92 -3.08 -15.34 10.27
N TYR A 93 -2.82 -14.40 9.35
CA TYR A 93 -1.86 -14.56 8.27
C TYR A 93 -0.47 -14.85 8.82
N SER A 94 0.00 -14.14 9.84
CA SER A 94 1.31 -14.37 10.44
C SER A 94 1.46 -15.79 11.00
N ILE A 95 0.43 -16.33 11.65
CA ILE A 95 0.44 -17.71 12.16
C ILE A 95 0.62 -18.72 11.01
N ILE A 96 -0.20 -18.59 9.96
CA ILE A 96 -0.17 -19.49 8.80
C ILE A 96 1.17 -19.36 8.06
N ARG A 97 1.67 -18.13 7.90
CA ARG A 97 2.96 -17.85 7.25
C ARG A 97 4.12 -18.45 8.04
N THR A 98 4.12 -18.34 9.37
CA THR A 98 5.13 -18.97 10.22
C THR A 98 5.15 -20.49 10.03
N TYR A 99 3.98 -21.15 10.05
CA TYR A 99 3.92 -22.59 9.82
C TYR A 99 4.36 -22.98 8.39
N SER A 100 4.01 -22.18 7.38
CA SER A 100 4.42 -22.45 5.99
C SER A 100 5.93 -22.43 5.76
N ASN A 101 6.72 -21.89 6.71
CA ASN A 101 8.18 -21.85 6.67
C ASN A 101 8.84 -23.02 7.42
N CYS A 102 8.06 -23.93 7.99
CA CYS A 102 8.56 -25.13 8.67
C CYS A 102 9.09 -26.16 7.64
N ILE A 103 10.15 -25.87 6.88
CA ILE A 103 10.77 -26.82 5.95
C ILE A 103 11.94 -27.53 6.64
N GLY A 104 11.97 -28.86 6.58
CA GLY A 104 13.15 -29.69 6.88
C GLY A 104 13.63 -29.67 8.34
N GLY A 105 13.34 -30.73 9.09
CA GLY A 105 14.00 -31.05 10.36
C GLY A 105 13.40 -30.40 11.62
N ASP A 106 13.94 -30.86 12.75
CA ASP A 106 13.59 -30.80 14.19
C ASP A 106 13.11 -29.44 14.78
N ASN A 107 12.18 -28.77 14.12
CA ASN A 107 11.66 -27.49 14.56
C ASN A 107 10.58 -27.74 15.63
N SER A 108 11.01 -27.82 16.89
CA SER A 108 10.17 -28.19 18.06
C SER A 108 8.87 -27.39 18.15
N VAL A 109 8.87 -26.14 17.68
CA VAL A 109 7.67 -25.28 17.58
C VAL A 109 6.67 -25.83 16.55
N CYS A 110 7.13 -26.16 15.34
CA CYS A 110 6.31 -26.67 14.24
C CYS A 110 5.70 -28.05 14.53
N ASN A 111 6.40 -28.84 15.36
CA ASN A 111 5.97 -30.18 15.77
C ASN A 111 5.15 -30.17 17.07
N SER A 112 4.95 -29.00 17.69
CA SER A 112 4.20 -28.91 18.94
C SER A 112 2.69 -29.06 18.71
N LYS A 113 2.02 -29.83 19.57
CA LYS A 113 0.56 -29.99 19.56
C LYS A 113 -0.17 -28.66 19.73
N GLU A 114 0.41 -27.76 20.53
CA GLU A 114 -0.16 -26.44 20.78
C GLU A 114 -0.15 -25.58 19.52
N PHE A 115 0.98 -25.53 18.79
CA PHE A 115 1.04 -24.79 17.53
C PHE A 115 0.10 -25.37 16.47
N ALA A 116 -0.02 -26.71 16.40
CA ALA A 116 -0.99 -27.36 15.52
C ALA A 116 -2.45 -27.00 15.84
N LYS A 117 -2.78 -26.72 17.11
CA LYS A 117 -4.11 -26.24 17.52
C LYS A 117 -4.32 -24.78 17.10
N VAL A 118 -3.33 -23.93 17.35
CA VAL A 118 -3.35 -22.51 16.96
C VAL A 118 -3.48 -22.36 15.43
N LEU A 119 -2.72 -23.15 14.66
CA LEU A 119 -2.79 -23.18 13.20
C LEU A 119 -4.19 -23.56 12.70
N ARG A 120 -4.80 -24.63 13.25
CA ARG A 120 -6.17 -25.03 12.87
C ARG A 120 -7.18 -23.92 13.15
N GLY A 121 -7.04 -23.22 14.27
CA GLY A 121 -7.85 -22.03 14.57
C GLY A 121 -7.64 -20.91 13.54
N ALA A 122 -6.40 -20.67 13.11
CA ALA A 122 -6.10 -19.68 12.09
C ALA A 122 -6.68 -20.03 10.71
N ILE A 123 -6.55 -21.29 10.28
CA ILE A 123 -7.17 -21.80 9.04
C ILE A 123 -8.69 -21.64 9.12
N ALA A 124 -9.32 -22.02 10.24
CA ALA A 124 -10.76 -21.87 10.45
C ALA A 124 -11.20 -20.39 10.38
N LYS A 125 -10.45 -19.46 11.00
CA LYS A 125 -10.75 -18.02 10.90
C LYS A 125 -10.64 -17.51 9.46
N MET A 126 -9.62 -17.91 8.69
CA MET A 126 -9.52 -17.55 7.26
C MET A 126 -10.61 -18.19 6.40
N SER A 127 -11.07 -19.38 6.78
CA SER A 127 -12.12 -20.12 6.08
C SER A 127 -13.53 -19.61 6.37
N ASN A 128 -13.68 -18.65 7.29
CA ASN A 128 -14.97 -18.04 7.58
C ASN A 128 -15.51 -17.36 6.30
N ALA A 129 -16.76 -17.68 5.95
CA ALA A 129 -17.48 -17.07 4.83
C ALA A 129 -17.46 -15.54 4.89
N ASP A 130 -17.39 -14.95 6.08
CA ASP A 130 -17.27 -13.49 6.27
C ASP A 130 -16.06 -12.89 5.56
N LEU A 131 -14.90 -13.58 5.50
CA LEU A 131 -13.72 -13.04 4.82
C LEU A 131 -13.92 -13.02 3.31
N VAL A 132 -14.47 -14.10 2.76
CA VAL A 132 -14.80 -14.20 1.33
C VAL A 132 -15.84 -13.14 0.95
N ASN A 133 -16.89 -12.97 1.75
CA ASN A 133 -17.91 -11.96 1.51
C ASN A 133 -17.33 -10.53 1.56
N ARG A 134 -16.36 -10.27 2.45
CA ARG A 134 -15.63 -9.00 2.51
C ARG A 134 -14.76 -8.77 1.28
N PHE A 135 -14.12 -9.82 0.76
CA PHE A 135 -13.36 -9.76 -0.50
C PHE A 135 -14.26 -9.45 -1.69
N GLU A 136 -15.41 -10.13 -1.79
CA GLU A 136 -16.41 -9.89 -2.83
C GLU A 136 -16.98 -8.46 -2.74
N SER A 137 -17.28 -7.99 -1.52
CA SER A 137 -17.74 -6.62 -1.29
C SER A 137 -16.72 -5.56 -1.71
N LEU A 138 -15.42 -5.80 -1.50
CA LEU A 138 -14.36 -4.91 -1.98
C LEU A 138 -14.27 -4.91 -3.51
N ALA A 139 -14.32 -6.10 -4.13
CA ALA A 139 -14.28 -6.24 -5.57
C ALA A 139 -15.45 -5.52 -6.24
N ASP A 140 -16.64 -5.56 -5.63
CA ASP A 140 -17.85 -4.91 -6.14
C ASP A 140 -17.72 -3.39 -6.28
N VAL A 141 -16.94 -2.74 -5.41
CA VAL A 141 -16.74 -1.27 -5.47
C VAL A 141 -15.98 -0.87 -6.74
N LEU A 142 -15.06 -1.72 -7.21
CA LEU A 142 -14.21 -1.45 -8.37
C LEU A 142 -14.48 -2.45 -9.51
N LYS A 143 -15.64 -3.10 -9.55
CA LYS A 143 -15.92 -4.23 -10.47
C LYS A 143 -15.88 -3.86 -11.94
N ASP A 144 -16.17 -2.59 -12.26
CA ASP A 144 -16.11 -2.08 -13.63
C ASP A 144 -14.65 -1.98 -14.13
N TYR A 145 -13.69 -2.09 -13.21
CA TYR A 145 -12.27 -2.07 -13.47
C TYR A 145 -11.71 -3.49 -13.26
N ASN A 146 -11.26 -4.10 -14.37
CA ASN A 146 -10.59 -5.42 -14.40
C ASN A 146 -11.28 -6.54 -13.56
N PRO A 147 -12.53 -6.91 -13.89
CA PRO A 147 -13.30 -7.92 -13.14
C PRO A 147 -12.64 -9.31 -13.12
N GLN A 148 -11.81 -9.64 -14.12
CA GLN A 148 -11.13 -10.93 -14.19
C GLN A 148 -10.01 -11.06 -13.15
N ALA A 149 -9.28 -9.97 -12.85
CA ALA A 149 -8.27 -9.99 -11.80
C ALA A 149 -8.91 -10.27 -10.43
N TRP A 150 -10.04 -9.62 -10.14
CA TRP A 150 -10.82 -9.85 -8.92
C TRP A 150 -11.31 -11.28 -8.80
N LYS A 151 -12.01 -11.78 -9.83
CA LYS A 151 -12.53 -13.14 -9.86
C LYS A 151 -11.39 -14.15 -9.66
N GLY A 152 -10.29 -13.98 -10.38
CA GLY A 152 -9.13 -14.85 -10.27
C GLY A 152 -8.51 -14.85 -8.87
N ALA A 153 -8.41 -13.70 -8.20
CA ALA A 153 -7.87 -13.62 -6.84
C ALA A 153 -8.80 -14.29 -5.81
N ILE A 154 -10.11 -14.07 -5.91
CA ILE A 154 -11.12 -14.67 -5.01
C ILE A 154 -11.17 -16.18 -5.21
N ASP A 155 -11.20 -16.66 -6.46
CA ASP A 155 -11.26 -18.09 -6.76
C ASP A 155 -10.00 -18.83 -6.28
N LYS A 156 -8.81 -18.23 -6.46
CA LYS A 156 -7.56 -18.76 -5.90
C LYS A 156 -7.63 -18.86 -4.37
N PHE A 157 -8.15 -17.84 -3.71
CA PHE A 157 -8.29 -17.84 -2.24
C PHE A 157 -9.27 -18.92 -1.76
N LYS A 158 -10.45 -19.03 -2.37
CA LYS A 158 -11.44 -20.10 -2.10
C LYS A 158 -10.83 -21.50 -2.29
N GLY A 159 -10.07 -21.69 -3.38
CA GLY A 159 -9.37 -22.95 -3.66
C GLY A 159 -8.32 -23.27 -2.60
N ALA A 160 -7.52 -22.29 -2.19
CA ALA A 160 -6.49 -22.46 -1.18
C ALA A 160 -7.07 -22.79 0.21
N ILE A 161 -8.19 -22.16 0.60
CA ILE A 161 -8.95 -22.53 1.82
C ILE A 161 -9.33 -24.01 1.79
N LYS A 162 -9.98 -24.46 0.70
CA LYS A 162 -10.43 -25.84 0.57
C LYS A 162 -9.27 -26.83 0.68
N HIS A 163 -8.13 -26.50 0.09
CA HIS A 163 -6.94 -27.33 0.17
C HIS A 163 -6.35 -27.37 1.59
N ALA A 164 -6.25 -26.22 2.27
CA ALA A 164 -5.74 -26.14 3.65
C ALA A 164 -6.60 -26.90 4.67
N ILE A 165 -7.93 -26.84 4.57
CA ILE A 165 -8.83 -27.61 5.44
C ILE A 165 -8.62 -29.12 5.26
N ASN A 166 -8.56 -29.58 4.01
CA ASN A 166 -8.43 -31.01 3.71
C ASN A 166 -7.06 -31.58 4.14
N SER A 167 -6.00 -30.78 4.02
CA SER A 167 -4.63 -31.19 4.35
C SER A 167 -4.31 -31.08 5.85
N SER A 168 -5.01 -30.23 6.62
CA SER A 168 -4.78 -30.06 8.06
C SER A 168 -5.44 -31.14 8.95
N SER A 169 -6.12 -32.11 8.34
CA SER A 169 -6.95 -33.11 9.03
C SER A 169 -6.30 -34.51 9.15
N LYS A 170 -5.05 -34.71 8.69
CA LYS A 170 -4.41 -36.03 8.65
C LYS A 170 -3.03 -35.95 9.33
N GLY A 171 -2.75 -36.84 10.30
CA GLY A 171 -1.46 -36.90 11.03
C GLY A 171 -0.58 -38.12 10.69
N ASP A 172 0.48 -37.89 9.90
CA ASP A 172 1.75 -38.63 9.83
C ASP A 172 2.80 -37.78 9.05
N GLY A 173 4.06 -38.24 8.95
CA GLY A 173 5.18 -37.43 8.44
C GLY A 173 5.09 -36.94 6.99
N VAL A 174 4.47 -37.71 6.09
CA VAL A 174 4.21 -37.29 4.69
C VAL A 174 3.07 -36.26 4.65
N GLN A 175 2.14 -36.34 5.59
CA GLN A 175 1.03 -35.38 5.73
C GLN A 175 1.50 -34.01 6.25
N GLN A 176 2.66 -33.94 6.91
CA GLN A 176 3.24 -32.68 7.35
C GLN A 176 3.70 -31.80 6.18
N GLU A 177 4.43 -32.36 5.21
CA GLU A 177 4.86 -31.60 4.02
C GLU A 177 3.68 -31.12 3.18
N GLN A 178 2.67 -31.97 3.01
CA GLN A 178 1.43 -31.59 2.32
C GLN A 178 0.65 -30.49 3.07
N SER A 179 0.62 -30.54 4.39
CA SER A 179 0.02 -29.48 5.23
C SER A 179 0.81 -28.17 5.12
N ILE A 180 2.14 -28.21 5.12
CA ILE A 180 3.01 -27.03 4.94
C ILE A 180 2.79 -26.42 3.54
N ALA A 181 2.71 -27.24 2.49
CA ALA A 181 2.42 -26.75 1.15
C ALA A 181 1.03 -26.10 1.07
N ALA A 182 0.00 -26.74 1.66
CA ALA A 182 -1.35 -26.21 1.63
C ALA A 182 -1.52 -24.90 2.41
N THR A 183 -0.85 -24.78 3.56
CA THR A 183 -0.82 -23.54 4.35
C THR A 183 -0.05 -22.43 3.65
N ARG A 184 1.05 -22.75 2.94
CA ARG A 184 1.75 -21.79 2.07
C ARG A 184 0.83 -21.25 0.99
N LEU A 185 0.10 -22.12 0.30
CA LEU A 185 -0.87 -21.72 -0.72
C LEU A 185 -1.95 -20.78 -0.16
N LEU A 186 -2.44 -21.05 1.05
CA LEU A 186 -3.43 -20.18 1.71
C LEU A 186 -2.85 -18.79 2.04
N ALA A 187 -1.64 -18.75 2.62
CA ALA A 187 -0.96 -17.49 2.91
C ALA A 187 -0.70 -16.68 1.63
N ASP A 188 -0.21 -17.32 0.58
CA ASP A 188 0.08 -16.69 -0.70
C ASP A 188 -1.19 -16.19 -1.39
N ALA A 189 -2.29 -16.96 -1.33
CA ALA A 189 -3.57 -16.54 -1.90
C ALA A 189 -4.18 -15.33 -1.16
N TYR A 190 -4.06 -15.28 0.17
CA TYR A 190 -4.47 -14.12 0.96
C TYR A 190 -3.66 -12.87 0.57
N LEU A 191 -2.33 -12.97 0.52
CA LEU A 191 -1.48 -11.85 0.11
C LEU A 191 -1.77 -11.41 -1.32
N ASN A 192 -1.95 -12.36 -2.24
CA ASN A 192 -2.27 -12.06 -3.62
C ASN A 192 -3.59 -11.29 -3.74
N PHE A 193 -4.59 -11.58 -2.91
CA PHE A 193 -5.82 -10.78 -2.88
C PHE A 193 -5.53 -9.34 -2.42
N ILE A 194 -4.78 -9.15 -1.33
CA ILE A 194 -4.42 -7.81 -0.85
C ILE A 194 -3.63 -7.02 -1.90
N ASP A 195 -2.62 -7.65 -2.52
CA ASP A 195 -1.80 -7.02 -3.56
C ASP A 195 -2.67 -6.66 -4.78
N THR A 196 -3.58 -7.54 -5.19
CA THR A 196 -4.56 -7.26 -6.26
C THR A 196 -5.41 -6.05 -5.90
N ALA A 197 -5.94 -5.98 -4.68
CA ALA A 197 -6.78 -4.87 -4.24
C ALA A 197 -6.03 -3.53 -4.26
N VAL A 198 -4.77 -3.50 -3.81
CA VAL A 198 -3.97 -2.27 -3.87
C VAL A 198 -3.66 -1.88 -5.32
N ILE A 199 -3.24 -2.84 -6.15
CA ILE A 199 -2.96 -2.59 -7.58
C ILE A 199 -4.20 -2.04 -8.29
N MET A 200 -5.37 -2.61 -8.04
CA MET A 200 -6.62 -2.16 -8.65
C MET A 200 -6.95 -0.72 -8.30
N TYR A 201 -6.76 -0.33 -7.04
CA TYR A 201 -6.95 1.07 -6.63
C TYR A 201 -5.98 2.02 -7.35
N VAL A 202 -4.72 1.62 -7.49
CA VAL A 202 -3.70 2.37 -8.24
C VAL A 202 -4.07 2.48 -9.73
N ASP A 203 -4.55 1.40 -10.33
CA ASP A 203 -4.99 1.36 -11.73
C ASP A 203 -6.15 2.30 -11.99
N VAL A 204 -7.16 2.30 -11.12
CA VAL A 204 -8.33 3.18 -11.25
C VAL A 204 -7.90 4.64 -11.19
N PHE A 205 -7.05 5.01 -10.23
CA PHE A 205 -6.47 6.35 -10.18
C PHE A 205 -5.76 6.70 -11.49
N SER A 206 -4.88 5.82 -11.97
CA SER A 206 -4.12 6.03 -13.20
C SER A 206 -5.02 6.23 -14.43
N ILE A 207 -6.10 5.46 -14.54
CA ILE A 207 -7.10 5.58 -15.61
C ILE A 207 -7.80 6.95 -15.55
N ILE A 208 -8.26 7.36 -14.37
CA ILE A 208 -8.93 8.65 -14.17
C ILE A 208 -7.98 9.80 -14.51
N ALA A 209 -6.76 9.77 -13.99
CA ALA A 209 -5.77 10.81 -14.22
C ALA A 209 -5.32 10.88 -15.69
N SER A 210 -5.21 9.74 -16.38
CA SER A 210 -4.87 9.69 -17.80
C SER A 210 -5.94 10.30 -18.71
N GLY A 211 -7.20 10.36 -18.26
CA GLY A 211 -8.30 11.00 -18.97
C GLY A 211 -8.40 12.52 -18.77
N CYS A 212 -7.51 13.12 -17.97
CA CYS A 212 -7.53 14.55 -17.68
C CYS A 212 -6.95 15.40 -18.83
N SER A 213 -7.37 16.66 -18.94
CA SER A 213 -6.94 17.55 -20.04
C SER A 213 -5.45 17.94 -20.00
N SER A 214 -4.83 17.89 -18.82
CA SER A 214 -3.40 18.15 -18.65
C SER A 214 -2.59 16.87 -18.86
N LYS A 215 -1.89 16.78 -19.99
CA LYS A 215 -0.90 15.76 -20.34
C LYS A 215 0.28 15.75 -19.36
N ARG A 216 0.74 16.92 -18.90
CA ARG A 216 1.80 16.98 -17.87
C ARG A 216 1.34 16.28 -16.60
N PHE A 217 0.16 16.64 -16.08
CA PHE A 217 -0.41 15.98 -14.91
C PHE A 217 -0.63 14.49 -15.15
N ALA A 218 -1.21 14.11 -16.29
CA ALA A 218 -1.43 12.70 -16.64
C ALA A 218 -0.13 11.89 -16.66
N GLY A 219 0.94 12.45 -17.24
CA GLY A 219 2.28 11.84 -17.27
C GLY A 219 2.84 11.62 -15.86
N THR A 220 2.76 12.63 -15.00
CA THR A 220 3.22 12.51 -13.61
C THR A 220 2.37 11.54 -12.79
N ALA A 221 1.04 11.54 -12.96
CA ALA A 221 0.14 10.60 -12.30
C ALA A 221 0.41 9.15 -12.72
N LYS A 222 0.78 8.92 -13.99
CA LYS A 222 1.22 7.61 -14.48
C LYS A 222 2.54 7.18 -13.81
N SER A 223 3.55 8.06 -13.77
CA SER A 223 4.83 7.78 -13.08
C SER A 223 4.60 7.41 -11.62
N PHE A 224 3.82 8.22 -10.90
CA PHE A 224 3.43 7.94 -9.51
C PHE A 224 2.76 6.57 -9.36
N SER A 225 1.84 6.21 -10.26
CA SER A 225 1.15 4.92 -10.23
C SER A 225 2.09 3.74 -10.50
N GLU A 226 3.03 3.89 -11.44
CA GLU A 226 4.03 2.86 -11.75
C GLU A 226 4.96 2.61 -10.58
N ILE A 227 5.49 3.69 -9.98
CA ILE A 227 6.34 3.63 -8.79
C ILE A 227 5.60 3.00 -7.61
N LEU A 228 4.36 3.39 -7.34
CA LEU A 228 3.54 2.76 -6.30
C LEU A 228 3.38 1.26 -6.49
N LYS A 229 3.13 0.79 -7.72
CA LYS A 229 2.99 -0.65 -8.02
C LYS A 229 4.26 -1.43 -7.72
N LEU A 230 5.45 -0.84 -7.90
CA LEU A 230 6.71 -1.48 -7.51
C LEU A 230 6.78 -1.74 -6.00
N PHE A 231 6.09 -0.92 -5.20
CA PHE A 231 6.02 -1.05 -3.75
C PHE A 231 4.88 -1.95 -3.23
N VAL A 232 3.96 -2.42 -4.09
CA VAL A 232 2.85 -3.28 -3.64
C VAL A 232 3.30 -4.70 -3.29
N LYS A 233 4.51 -5.13 -3.67
CA LYS A 233 4.92 -6.54 -3.47
C LYS A 233 4.89 -6.99 -2.00
N LYS A 234 4.20 -8.12 -1.75
CA LYS A 234 4.18 -8.90 -0.49
C LYS A 234 3.26 -8.35 0.62
N GLY A 235 2.07 -7.87 0.27
CA GLY A 235 1.05 -7.46 1.24
C GLY A 235 1.36 -6.14 1.94
N ASN A 236 2.09 -5.24 1.27
CA ASN A 236 2.46 -3.98 1.87
C ASN A 236 1.27 -2.99 1.84
N ILE A 237 0.42 -3.09 2.86
CA ILE A 237 -0.69 -2.16 3.11
C ILE A 237 -0.22 -0.72 3.41
N LEU A 238 1.09 -0.50 3.60
CA LEU A 238 1.62 0.85 3.78
C LEU A 238 1.62 1.62 2.46
N SER A 239 1.77 0.94 1.32
CA SER A 239 1.68 1.55 -0.02
C SER A 239 0.30 2.18 -0.26
N ILE A 240 -0.78 1.50 0.13
CA ILE A 240 -2.13 2.08 0.02
C ILE A 240 -2.30 3.27 0.97
N SER A 241 -1.71 3.23 2.17
CA SER A 241 -1.80 4.34 3.13
C SER A 241 -1.11 5.59 2.60
N ILE A 242 0.12 5.44 2.11
CA ILE A 242 0.87 6.55 1.51
C ILE A 242 0.15 7.11 0.29
N MET A 243 -0.36 6.24 -0.59
CA MET A 243 -1.15 6.70 -1.73
C MET A 243 -2.38 7.49 -1.26
N THR A 244 -3.14 6.98 -0.31
CA THR A 244 -4.39 7.64 0.12
C THR A 244 -4.13 8.97 0.81
N ASP A 245 -3.06 9.06 1.58
CA ASP A 245 -2.66 10.30 2.26
C ASP A 245 -2.15 11.32 1.23
N ALA A 246 -1.38 10.88 0.23
CA ALA A 246 -0.94 11.71 -0.88
C ALA A 246 -2.13 12.27 -1.67
N LEU A 247 -3.04 11.40 -2.14
CA LEU A 247 -4.19 11.84 -2.93
C LEU A 247 -5.14 12.75 -2.13
N SER A 248 -5.34 12.48 -0.84
CA SER A 248 -6.14 13.34 0.05
C SER A 248 -5.48 14.71 0.24
N SER A 249 -4.16 14.75 0.42
CA SER A 249 -3.41 16.00 0.57
C SER A 249 -3.42 16.82 -0.71
N ILE A 250 -3.25 16.17 -1.87
CA ILE A 250 -3.16 16.84 -3.18
C ILE A 250 -4.53 17.33 -3.65
N PHE A 251 -5.54 16.46 -3.67
CA PHE A 251 -6.81 16.76 -4.32
C PHE A 251 -7.86 17.35 -3.37
N LEU A 252 -7.87 16.95 -2.10
CA LEU A 252 -8.87 17.40 -1.13
C LEU A 252 -8.33 18.46 -0.15
N ASN A 253 -7.04 18.85 -0.28
CA ASN A 253 -6.33 19.68 0.70
C ASN A 253 -6.46 19.13 2.15
N ARG A 254 -6.46 17.80 2.29
CA ARG A 254 -6.57 17.10 3.58
C ARG A 254 -5.25 16.43 3.93
N GLY A 255 -4.47 17.08 4.78
CA GLY A 255 -3.15 16.62 5.21
C GLY A 255 -2.04 17.58 4.81
N ASP A 256 -0.82 17.31 5.28
CA ASP A 256 0.38 18.03 4.89
C ASP A 256 1.22 17.11 3.98
N ILE A 257 1.44 17.54 2.74
CA ILE A 257 2.22 16.77 1.76
C ILE A 257 3.63 16.44 2.26
N ARG A 258 4.23 17.29 3.11
CA ARG A 258 5.54 17.05 3.72
C ARG A 258 5.49 15.83 4.65
N ASN A 259 4.44 15.70 5.44
CA ASN A 259 4.27 14.54 6.31
C ASN A 259 4.12 13.24 5.50
N VAL A 260 3.44 13.30 4.35
CA VAL A 260 3.28 12.13 3.46
C VAL A 260 4.62 11.71 2.85
N LYS A 261 5.41 12.69 2.37
CA LYS A 261 6.77 12.48 1.85
C LYS A 261 7.68 11.85 2.90
N GLU A 262 7.73 12.42 4.11
CA GLU A 262 8.51 11.86 5.22
C GLU A 262 8.04 10.45 5.61
N HIS A 263 6.74 10.17 5.54
CA HIS A 263 6.21 8.85 5.82
C HIS A 263 6.69 7.82 4.78
N ALA A 264 6.71 8.18 3.50
CA ALA A 264 7.26 7.34 2.44
C ALA A 264 8.74 7.01 2.66
N GLU A 265 9.55 8.01 3.02
CA GLU A 265 10.98 7.86 3.30
C GLU A 265 11.27 6.97 4.51
N ARG A 266 10.41 6.99 5.53
CA ARG A 266 10.57 6.18 6.75
C ARG A 266 10.14 4.72 6.55
N VAL A 267 9.10 4.49 5.76
CA VAL A 267 8.48 3.16 5.62
C VAL A 267 9.27 2.27 4.66
N PHE A 268 9.84 2.85 3.61
CA PHE A 268 10.59 2.10 2.62
C PHE A 268 12.10 2.27 2.81
N SER A 269 12.90 1.36 2.23
CA SER A 269 14.36 1.52 2.24
C SER A 269 14.74 2.87 1.64
N TYR A 270 15.79 3.50 2.17
CA TYR A 270 16.21 4.88 1.84
C TYR A 270 16.03 5.29 0.36
N GLU A 271 16.63 4.54 -0.57
CA GLU A 271 16.56 4.87 -2.01
C GLU A 271 15.12 4.82 -2.56
N ARG A 272 14.37 3.79 -2.17
CA ARG A 272 12.98 3.56 -2.58
C ARG A 272 12.00 4.54 -1.94
N GLY A 273 12.21 4.86 -0.67
CA GLY A 273 11.40 5.83 0.05
C GLY A 273 11.58 7.24 -0.53
N ARG A 274 12.81 7.59 -0.89
CA ARG A 274 13.10 8.85 -1.61
C ARG A 274 12.45 8.88 -3.00
N GLU A 275 12.59 7.82 -3.79
CA GLU A 275 11.96 7.75 -5.10
C GLU A 275 10.44 7.97 -5.01
N LEU A 276 9.77 7.36 -4.02
CA LEU A 276 8.36 7.60 -3.77
C LEU A 276 8.05 9.03 -3.31
N SER A 277 8.89 9.60 -2.45
CA SER A 277 8.80 11.00 -1.97
C SER A 277 8.89 12.00 -3.12
N ASP A 278 9.82 11.78 -4.04
CA ASP A 278 10.06 12.63 -5.21
C ASP A 278 8.85 12.60 -6.16
N VAL A 279 8.31 11.43 -6.49
CA VAL A 279 7.12 11.35 -7.37
C VAL A 279 5.84 11.89 -6.72
N ILE A 280 5.73 11.85 -5.38
CA ILE A 280 4.63 12.51 -4.65
C ILE A 280 4.74 14.03 -4.81
N GLU A 281 5.94 14.59 -4.68
CA GLU A 281 6.20 16.01 -4.87
C GLU A 281 5.94 16.45 -6.30
N GLU A 282 6.42 15.68 -7.28
CA GLU A 282 6.15 15.95 -8.70
C GLU A 282 4.64 15.97 -8.98
N LEU A 283 3.87 15.00 -8.45
CA LEU A 283 2.42 14.95 -8.65
C LEU A 283 1.73 16.15 -8.01
N TYR A 284 2.14 16.53 -6.81
CA TYR A 284 1.64 17.72 -6.11
C TYR A 284 1.90 19.00 -6.93
N ILE A 285 3.12 19.18 -7.42
CA ILE A 285 3.50 20.34 -8.23
C ILE A 285 2.72 20.35 -9.55
N ALA A 286 2.66 19.22 -10.25
CA ALA A 286 1.96 19.10 -11.53
C ALA A 286 0.47 19.43 -11.40
N TYR A 287 -0.19 18.93 -10.35
CA TYR A 287 -1.58 19.25 -10.06
C TYR A 287 -1.78 20.74 -9.78
N ASN A 288 -0.98 21.34 -8.90
CA ASN A 288 -1.14 22.76 -8.54
C ASN A 288 -0.86 23.70 -9.72
N VAL A 289 0.14 23.40 -10.56
CA VAL A 289 0.41 24.18 -11.77
C VAL A 289 -0.74 24.05 -12.78
N ALA A 290 -1.28 22.85 -12.97
CA ALA A 290 -2.36 22.62 -13.93
C ALA A 290 -3.74 23.12 -13.44
N LYS A 291 -3.90 23.37 -12.14
CA LYS A 291 -5.13 23.90 -11.53
C LYS A 291 -5.30 25.42 -11.69
N LEU A 292 -4.20 26.17 -11.87
CA LEU A 292 -4.19 27.63 -12.10
C LEU A 292 -4.73 27.98 -13.49
#